data_AF-A0A0P9NB24-F1
#
_entry.id   AF-A0A0P9NB24-F1
#
_cell.length_a   1.000
_cell.length_b   1.000
_cell.length_c   1.000
_cell.angle_alpha   90.00
_cell.angle_beta   90.00
_cell.angle_gamma   90.00
#
_symmetry.space_group_name_H-M   'P 1'
#
loop_
_entity.id
_entity.type
_entity.pdbx_description
1 polymer ?
#
loop_
_entity_poly.entity_id
_entity_poly.type
_entity_poly.pdbx_seq_one_letter_code
_entity_poly.pdbx_strand_id
1 'polypeptide(L)'
;PFPVILTGPKNTEPYLQQLHAFVGATLGEEAQRHYQIIIDNPADVARQMTQSLKEVKQFRRERNDAFHFNWLLKIEESFQHPFDPTHENMSRLQLNHDVPTHELAANLRRAFSGIVAGNVKDKGIRLIEQHGPYQIHGDPSIMGPLDKLLQAFVDQHRMKLPGGAAYVPCYQVVT
;
A
#
# COMPACT_ATOMS: atom_id res chain seq x y z
N PRO A 1 -13.69 -10.52 -11.90
CA PRO A 1 -14.02 -9.88 -10.60
C PRO A 1 -13.06 -10.35 -9.50
N PHE A 2 -12.68 -9.44 -8.62
CA PHE A 2 -11.81 -9.71 -7.47
C PHE A 2 -12.22 -8.72 -6.35
N PRO A 3 -13.11 -9.12 -5.42
CA PRO A 3 -13.66 -8.18 -4.47
C PRO A 3 -12.64 -7.81 -3.39
N VAL A 4 -12.56 -6.52 -3.06
CA VAL A 4 -11.69 -5.99 -2.01
C VAL A 4 -12.53 -5.13 -1.06
N ILE A 5 -12.47 -5.44 0.23
CA ILE A 5 -13.12 -4.66 1.30
C ILE A 5 -12.07 -4.15 2.27
N LEU A 6 -12.05 -2.85 2.49
CA LEU A 6 -11.36 -2.23 3.62
C LEU A 6 -12.37 -2.06 4.76
N THR A 7 -12.07 -2.57 5.95
CA THR A 7 -13.00 -2.52 7.10
C THR A 7 -12.26 -2.37 8.42
N GLY A 8 -12.96 -1.84 9.41
CA GLY A 8 -12.50 -1.73 10.78
C GLY A 8 -13.61 -1.19 11.68
N PRO A 9 -13.40 -1.19 13.01
CA PRO A 9 -14.33 -0.60 13.97
C PRO A 9 -14.47 0.91 13.77
N LYS A 10 -15.51 1.52 14.36
CA LYS A 10 -15.85 2.94 14.15
C LYS A 10 -14.67 3.91 14.37
N ASN A 11 -13.81 3.64 15.35
CA ASN A 11 -12.63 4.46 15.65
C ASN A 11 -11.54 4.44 14.55
N THR A 12 -11.62 3.52 13.57
CA THR A 12 -10.70 3.46 12.42
C THR A 12 -11.21 4.22 11.20
N GLU A 13 -12.41 4.78 11.24
CA GLU A 13 -12.98 5.54 10.13
C GLU A 13 -12.07 6.68 9.64
N PRO A 14 -11.48 7.54 10.51
CA PRO A 14 -10.56 8.58 10.06
C PRO A 14 -9.33 8.01 9.32
N TYR A 15 -8.81 6.87 9.78
CA TYR A 15 -7.68 6.19 9.17
C TYR A 15 -8.05 5.63 7.77
N LEU A 16 -9.22 5.00 7.64
CA LEU A 16 -9.68 4.46 6.36
C LEU A 16 -10.00 5.57 5.35
N GLN A 17 -10.52 6.72 5.83
CA GLN A 17 -10.71 7.91 4.99
C GLN A 17 -9.38 8.50 4.53
N GLN A 18 -8.37 8.53 5.40
CA GLN A 18 -7.04 8.99 5.02
C GLN A 18 -6.39 8.08 3.96
N LEU A 19 -6.54 6.75 4.10
CA LEU A 19 -6.11 5.80 3.06
C LEU A 19 -6.86 6.02 1.75
N HIS A 20 -8.18 6.22 1.80
CA HIS A 20 -8.98 6.49 0.61
C HIS A 20 -8.54 7.77 -0.09
N ALA A 21 -8.34 8.86 0.66
CA ALA A 21 -7.85 10.12 0.14
C ALA A 21 -6.45 9.98 -0.47
N PHE A 22 -5.54 9.22 0.17
CA PHE A 22 -4.22 8.94 -0.38
C PHE A 22 -4.28 8.19 -1.72
N VAL A 23 -5.09 7.13 -1.81
CA VAL A 23 -5.29 6.39 -3.07
C VAL A 23 -5.86 7.30 -4.16
N GLY A 24 -6.84 8.14 -3.84
CA GLY A 24 -7.41 9.10 -4.80
C GLY A 24 -6.41 10.16 -5.26
N ALA A 25 -5.62 10.72 -4.34
CA ALA A 25 -4.63 11.73 -4.64
C ALA A 25 -3.46 11.20 -5.49
N THR A 26 -3.13 9.91 -5.36
CA THR A 26 -1.97 9.31 -6.05
C THR A 26 -2.37 8.52 -7.29
N LEU A 27 -3.36 7.63 -7.18
CA LEU A 27 -3.75 6.69 -8.22
C LEU A 27 -5.09 7.03 -8.90
N GLY A 28 -5.77 8.09 -8.44
CA GLY A 28 -7.02 8.59 -9.01
C GLY A 28 -8.28 7.82 -8.59
N GLU A 29 -9.44 8.35 -8.98
CA GLU A 29 -10.75 7.78 -8.67
C GLU A 29 -10.95 6.37 -9.26
N GLU A 30 -10.32 6.06 -10.40
CA GLU A 30 -10.38 4.72 -10.99
C GLU A 30 -9.82 3.66 -10.03
N ALA A 31 -8.74 3.97 -9.29
CA ALA A 31 -8.21 3.07 -8.28
C ALA A 31 -9.17 2.87 -7.09
N GLN A 32 -9.90 3.92 -6.71
CA GLN A 32 -10.88 3.87 -5.62
C GLN A 32 -12.10 2.99 -5.95
N ARG A 33 -12.43 2.80 -7.24
CA ARG A 33 -13.51 1.89 -7.68
C ARG A 33 -13.19 0.41 -7.47
N HIS A 34 -11.92 0.06 -7.22
CA HIS A 34 -11.51 -1.33 -7.04
C HIS A 34 -11.70 -1.88 -5.62
N TYR A 35 -12.18 -1.07 -4.68
CA TYR A 35 -12.48 -1.51 -3.32
C TYR A 35 -13.73 -0.82 -2.75
N GLN A 36 -14.29 -1.41 -1.69
CA GLN A 36 -15.34 -0.79 -0.88
C GLN A 36 -14.87 -0.60 0.56
N ILE A 37 -15.41 0.41 1.24
CA ILE A 37 -15.15 0.66 2.67
C ILE A 37 -16.41 0.33 3.45
N ILE A 38 -16.30 -0.54 4.44
CA ILE A 38 -17.40 -0.89 5.35
C ILE A 38 -16.92 -0.63 6.79
N ILE A 39 -17.56 0.29 7.49
CA ILE A 39 -17.20 0.66 8.87
C ILE A 39 -18.13 -0.05 9.85
N ASP A 40 -17.56 -0.68 10.87
CA ASP A 40 -18.26 -1.21 12.05
C ASP A 40 -19.44 -2.15 11.74
N ASN A 41 -19.36 -2.88 10.61
CA ASN A 41 -20.41 -3.79 10.17
C ASN A 41 -19.84 -5.12 9.68
N PRO A 42 -19.36 -5.99 10.59
CA PRO A 42 -18.75 -7.27 10.23
C PRO A 42 -19.73 -8.20 9.50
N ALA A 43 -21.03 -8.13 9.83
CA ALA A 43 -22.06 -8.92 9.16
C ALA A 43 -22.18 -8.54 7.68
N ASP A 44 -22.11 -7.24 7.36
CA ASP A 44 -22.20 -6.80 5.98
C ASP A 44 -20.95 -7.15 5.16
N VAL A 45 -19.76 -7.04 5.76
CA VAL A 45 -18.51 -7.53 5.14
C VAL A 45 -18.66 -9.00 4.72
N ALA A 46 -19.17 -9.86 5.61
CA ALA A 46 -19.38 -11.28 5.33
C ALA A 46 -20.43 -11.52 4.23
N ARG A 47 -21.55 -10.77 4.25
CA ARG A 47 -22.59 -10.86 3.22
C ARG A 47 -22.05 -10.46 1.85
N GLN A 48 -21.35 -9.34 1.76
CA GLN A 48 -20.78 -8.85 0.51
C GLN A 48 -19.77 -9.86 -0.05
N MET A 49 -18.88 -10.42 0.78
CA MET A 49 -17.91 -11.42 0.28
C MET A 49 -18.59 -12.70 -0.17
N THR A 50 -19.58 -13.18 0.59
CA THR A 50 -20.35 -14.37 0.18
C THR A 50 -21.03 -14.17 -1.17
N GLN A 51 -21.56 -12.97 -1.42
CA GLN A 51 -22.21 -12.64 -2.68
C GLN A 51 -21.19 -12.52 -3.83
N SER A 52 -20.12 -11.73 -3.66
CA SER A 52 -19.10 -11.55 -4.70
C SER A 52 -18.36 -12.85 -5.04
N LEU A 53 -18.21 -13.79 -4.10
CA LEU A 53 -17.62 -15.10 -4.40
C LEU A 53 -18.46 -15.93 -5.39
N LYS A 54 -19.78 -15.72 -5.46
CA LYS A 54 -20.62 -16.34 -6.50
C LYS A 54 -20.26 -15.79 -7.89
N GLU A 55 -20.01 -14.49 -7.98
CA GLU A 55 -19.58 -13.83 -9.22
C GLU A 55 -18.17 -14.27 -9.63
N VAL A 56 -17.25 -14.42 -8.68
CA VAL A 56 -15.92 -14.99 -8.94
C VAL A 56 -16.05 -16.40 -9.49
N LYS A 57 -16.84 -17.27 -8.83
CA LYS A 57 -17.07 -18.65 -9.32
C LYS A 57 -17.65 -18.65 -10.73
N GLN A 58 -18.63 -17.81 -11.01
CA GLN A 58 -19.24 -17.70 -12.34
C GLN A 58 -18.22 -17.25 -13.39
N PHE A 59 -17.46 -16.18 -13.12
CA PHE A 59 -16.43 -15.68 -14.01
C PHE A 59 -15.36 -16.73 -14.34
N ARG A 60 -14.89 -17.49 -13.33
CA ARG A 60 -13.91 -18.57 -13.57
C ARG A 60 -14.47 -19.67 -14.47
N ARG A 61 -15.73 -20.07 -14.28
CA ARG A 61 -16.41 -21.05 -15.14
C ARG A 61 -16.50 -20.56 -16.58
N GLU A 62 -16.98 -19.34 -16.78
CA GLU A 62 -17.16 -18.75 -18.12
C GLU A 62 -15.84 -18.59 -18.87
N ARG A 63 -14.74 -18.34 -18.15
CA ARG A 63 -13.41 -18.16 -18.74
C ARG A 63 -12.55 -19.42 -18.75
N ASN A 64 -13.09 -20.56 -18.33
CA ASN A 64 -12.37 -21.83 -18.19
C ASN A 64 -11.08 -21.73 -17.36
N ASP A 65 -11.11 -20.92 -16.29
CA ASP A 65 -9.97 -20.74 -15.38
C ASP A 65 -10.17 -21.54 -14.09
N ALA A 66 -9.08 -21.87 -13.42
CA ALA A 66 -9.09 -22.68 -12.21
C ALA A 66 -9.75 -21.93 -11.04
N PHE A 67 -10.49 -22.64 -10.20
CA PHE A 67 -11.03 -22.03 -8.97
C PHE A 67 -9.95 -21.75 -7.92
N HIS A 68 -8.90 -22.57 -7.87
CA HIS A 68 -7.86 -22.55 -6.84
C HIS A 68 -6.64 -21.69 -7.21
N PHE A 69 -6.54 -21.23 -8.47
CA PHE A 69 -5.46 -20.34 -8.91
C PHE A 69 -5.97 -19.39 -9.99
N ASN A 70 -5.54 -18.12 -9.99
CA ASN A 70 -5.96 -17.11 -10.96
C ASN A 70 -4.99 -16.95 -12.12
N TRP A 71 -5.06 -17.87 -13.09
CA TRP A 71 -4.16 -17.80 -14.25
C TRP A 71 -4.47 -16.61 -15.16
N LEU A 72 -5.72 -16.15 -15.17
CA LEU A 72 -6.13 -15.00 -15.98
C LEU A 72 -5.79 -13.65 -15.36
N LEU A 73 -5.33 -13.62 -14.10
CA LEU A 73 -4.85 -12.39 -13.49
C LEU A 73 -3.53 -11.99 -14.14
N LYS A 74 -3.58 -10.94 -14.96
CA LYS A 74 -2.37 -10.32 -15.49
C LYS A 74 -1.66 -9.55 -14.38
N ILE A 75 -0.38 -9.85 -14.17
CA ILE A 75 0.50 -9.12 -13.25
C ILE A 75 1.69 -8.62 -14.08
N GLU A 76 1.86 -7.31 -14.18
CA GLU A 76 3.00 -6.73 -14.90
C GLU A 76 4.33 -7.06 -14.20
N GLU A 77 5.42 -7.16 -14.97
CA GLU A 77 6.75 -7.52 -14.46
C GLU A 77 7.23 -6.58 -13.34
N SER A 78 6.83 -5.30 -13.39
CA SER A 78 7.15 -4.29 -12.37
C SER A 78 6.64 -4.67 -10.95
N PHE A 79 5.61 -5.51 -10.86
CA PHE A 79 5.10 -6.07 -9.60
C PHE A 79 5.75 -7.41 -9.20
N GLN A 80 6.45 -8.09 -10.12
CA GLN A 80 7.03 -9.41 -9.89
C GLN A 80 8.50 -9.35 -9.47
N HIS A 81 9.25 -8.39 -10.01
CA HIS A 81 10.68 -8.29 -9.72
C HIS A 81 10.95 -7.97 -8.23
N PRO A 82 11.87 -8.71 -7.59
CA PRO A 82 12.37 -8.37 -6.26
C PRO A 82 12.92 -6.94 -6.22
N PHE A 83 12.77 -6.29 -5.08
CA PHE A 83 13.30 -4.94 -4.84
C PHE A 83 14.24 -4.98 -3.65
N ASP A 84 15.51 -4.61 -3.86
CA ASP A 84 16.49 -4.45 -2.80
C ASP A 84 16.50 -2.97 -2.35
N PRO A 85 16.03 -2.64 -1.14
CA PRO A 85 15.84 -1.26 -0.71
C PRO A 85 17.16 -0.64 -0.22
N THR A 86 18.09 -0.38 -1.13
CA THR A 86 19.27 0.46 -0.84
C THR A 86 18.90 1.93 -0.95
N HIS A 87 19.68 2.84 -0.36
CA HIS A 87 19.46 4.30 -0.51
C HIS A 87 19.43 4.75 -1.98
N GLU A 88 20.28 4.15 -2.81
CA GLU A 88 20.31 4.40 -4.26
C GLU A 88 19.03 3.93 -4.96
N ASN A 89 18.52 2.74 -4.63
CA ASN A 89 17.30 2.22 -5.24
C ASN A 89 16.06 2.97 -4.76
N MET A 90 16.03 3.37 -3.49
CA MET A 90 14.95 4.17 -2.91
C MET A 90 14.90 5.58 -3.52
N SER A 91 16.05 6.23 -3.74
CA SER A 91 16.10 7.57 -4.33
C SER A 91 15.77 7.61 -5.82
N ARG A 92 15.87 6.47 -6.53
CA ARG A 92 15.53 6.32 -7.95
C ARG A 92 14.06 6.01 -8.22
N LEU A 93 13.22 5.84 -7.20
CA LEU A 93 11.80 5.56 -7.39
C LEU A 93 11.12 6.71 -8.12
N GLN A 94 10.44 6.41 -9.23
CA GLN A 94 9.67 7.40 -9.99
C GLN A 94 8.31 7.57 -9.33
N LEU A 95 8.25 8.50 -8.37
CA LEU A 95 7.05 8.88 -7.63
C LEU A 95 6.49 10.19 -8.20
N ASN A 96 6.11 10.16 -9.47
CA ASN A 96 5.56 11.30 -10.20
C ASN A 96 4.35 10.87 -11.05
N HIS A 97 3.60 11.85 -11.57
CA HIS A 97 2.45 11.60 -12.44
C HIS A 97 2.81 11.45 -13.93
N ASP A 98 4.08 11.61 -14.30
CA ASP A 98 4.55 11.44 -15.68
C ASP A 98 4.59 9.96 -16.12
N VAL A 99 4.58 9.03 -15.16
CA VAL A 99 4.50 7.59 -15.41
C VAL A 99 3.05 7.09 -15.42
N PRO A 100 2.74 6.00 -16.14
CA PRO A 100 1.43 5.35 -16.04
C PRO A 100 1.06 5.00 -14.59
N THR A 101 -0.23 5.12 -14.24
CA THR A 101 -0.73 4.90 -12.88
C THR A 101 -0.32 3.55 -12.26
N HIS A 102 -0.26 2.49 -13.06
CA HIS A 102 0.18 1.17 -12.58
C HIS A 102 1.68 1.13 -12.24
N GLU A 103 2.52 1.88 -12.95
CA GLU A 103 3.95 2.02 -12.61
C GLU A 103 4.14 2.88 -11.37
N LEU A 104 3.36 3.96 -11.21
CA LEU A 104 3.34 4.72 -9.95
C LEU A 104 2.94 3.83 -8.77
N ALA A 105 1.91 2.99 -8.93
CA ALA A 105 1.52 2.01 -7.91
C ALA A 105 2.65 1.00 -7.60
N ALA A 106 3.37 0.53 -8.62
CA ALA A 106 4.52 -0.36 -8.44
C ALA A 106 5.67 0.32 -7.68
N ASN A 107 5.93 1.61 -7.93
CA ASN A 107 6.95 2.39 -7.22
C ASN A 107 6.53 2.73 -5.79
N LEU A 108 5.26 3.07 -5.54
CA LEU A 108 4.72 3.23 -4.18
C LEU A 108 4.84 1.93 -3.39
N ARG A 109 4.53 0.77 -4.00
CA ARG A 109 4.75 -0.54 -3.39
C ARG A 109 6.22 -0.74 -2.98
N ARG A 110 7.18 -0.37 -3.83
CA ARG A 110 8.61 -0.46 -3.54
C ARG A 110 9.01 0.48 -2.39
N ALA A 111 8.51 1.70 -2.37
CA ALA A 111 8.75 2.67 -1.28
C ALA A 111 8.28 2.11 0.07
N PHE A 112 7.03 1.64 0.18
CA PHE A 112 6.52 1.02 1.40
C PHE A 112 7.31 -0.25 1.77
N SER A 113 7.72 -1.05 0.79
CA SER A 113 8.56 -2.23 1.03
C SER A 113 9.93 -1.85 1.64
N GLY A 114 10.53 -0.76 1.18
CA GLY A 114 11.76 -0.21 1.75
C GLY A 114 11.58 0.27 3.18
N ILE A 115 10.50 0.99 3.48
CA ILE A 115 10.17 1.43 4.85
C ILE A 115 10.03 0.22 5.79
N VAL A 116 9.31 -0.82 5.36
CA VAL A 116 9.20 -2.07 6.13
C VAL A 116 10.58 -2.70 6.33
N ALA A 117 11.40 -2.77 5.29
CA ALA A 117 12.75 -3.33 5.40
C ALA A 117 13.63 -2.56 6.39
N GLY A 118 13.62 -1.23 6.33
CA GLY A 118 14.36 -0.36 7.26
C GLY A 118 13.87 -0.45 8.70
N ASN A 119 12.61 -0.82 8.92
CA ASN A 119 12.03 -0.95 10.26
C ASN A 119 12.27 -2.31 10.93
N VAL A 120 12.24 -3.42 10.18
CA VAL A 120 12.19 -4.77 10.78
C VAL A 120 13.15 -5.81 10.21
N LYS A 121 13.82 -5.56 9.08
CA LYS A 121 14.75 -6.54 8.47
C LYS A 121 16.18 -6.20 8.83
N ASP A 122 16.96 -7.17 9.30
CA ASP A 122 18.36 -6.97 9.73
C ASP A 122 19.20 -6.21 8.70
N LYS A 123 19.20 -6.62 7.42
CA LYS A 123 19.90 -5.90 6.34
C LYS A 123 19.45 -4.44 6.19
N GLY A 124 18.13 -4.20 6.27
CA GLY A 124 17.56 -2.86 6.13
C GLY A 124 17.93 -1.97 7.31
N ILE A 125 17.81 -2.48 8.54
CA ILE A 125 18.19 -1.75 9.76
C ILE A 125 19.68 -1.34 9.70
N ARG A 126 20.57 -2.26 9.31
CA ARG A 126 22.01 -1.96 9.17
C ARG A 126 22.28 -0.86 8.16
N LEU A 127 21.56 -0.85 7.03
CA LEU A 127 21.70 0.22 6.02
C LEU A 127 21.29 1.58 6.59
N ILE A 128 20.22 1.61 7.40
CA ILE A 128 19.76 2.84 8.07
C ILE A 128 20.77 3.29 9.14
N GLU A 129 21.34 2.38 9.93
CA GLU A 129 22.38 2.71 10.91
C GLU A 129 23.65 3.27 10.25
N GLN A 130 24.02 2.75 9.08
CA GLN A 130 25.25 3.14 8.37
C GLN A 130 25.11 4.44 7.56
N HIS A 131 23.96 4.65 6.92
CA HIS A 131 23.77 5.72 5.93
C HIS A 131 22.68 6.73 6.30
N GLY A 132 21.98 6.51 7.42
CA GLY A 132 20.83 7.32 7.82
C GLY A 132 19.52 6.92 7.13
N PRO A 133 18.45 7.72 7.26
CA PRO A 133 17.14 7.40 6.70
C PRO A 133 17.15 7.40 5.16
N TYR A 134 16.27 6.60 4.56
CA TYR A 134 16.01 6.67 3.11
C TYR A 134 15.43 8.03 2.73
N GLN A 135 15.99 8.66 1.70
CA GLN A 135 15.41 9.88 1.12
C GLN A 135 14.42 9.49 0.03
N ILE A 136 13.16 9.85 0.22
CA ILE A 136 12.07 9.55 -0.72
C ILE A 136 11.68 10.84 -1.42
N HIS A 137 11.89 10.88 -2.74
CA HIS A 137 11.64 12.04 -3.59
C HIS A 137 10.52 11.75 -4.58
N GLY A 138 9.83 12.79 -5.03
CA GLY A 138 8.77 12.70 -6.03
C GLY A 138 8.02 14.01 -6.19
N ASP A 139 6.90 13.96 -6.91
CA ASP A 139 6.05 15.14 -7.10
C ASP A 139 5.47 15.61 -5.77
N PRO A 140 5.39 16.93 -5.52
CA PRO A 140 4.79 17.46 -4.29
C PRO A 140 3.35 17.00 -4.04
N SER A 141 2.58 16.77 -5.12
CA SER A 141 1.21 16.24 -5.05
C SER A 141 1.14 14.80 -4.53
N ILE A 142 2.23 14.04 -4.58
CA ILE A 142 2.35 12.67 -4.07
C ILE A 142 3.08 12.66 -2.73
N MET A 143 4.18 13.42 -2.60
CA MET A 143 5.00 13.48 -1.38
C MET A 143 4.22 14.03 -0.19
N GLY A 144 3.41 15.09 -0.39
CA GLY A 144 2.58 15.65 0.68
C GLY A 144 1.58 14.63 1.28
N PRO A 145 0.75 13.97 0.46
CA PRO A 145 -0.12 12.88 0.93
C PRO A 145 0.63 11.70 1.54
N LEU A 146 1.78 11.32 0.99
CA LEU A 146 2.61 10.22 1.50
C LEU A 146 3.13 10.53 2.90
N ASP A 147 3.70 11.71 3.10
CA ASP A 147 4.21 12.16 4.41
C ASP A 147 3.09 12.19 5.45
N LYS A 148 1.94 12.79 5.12
CA LYS A 148 0.76 12.80 6.01
C LYS A 148 0.31 11.39 6.38
N LEU A 149 0.29 10.46 5.43
CA LEU A 149 -0.10 9.07 5.67
C LEU A 149 0.88 8.38 6.61
N LEU A 150 2.19 8.53 6.36
CA LEU A 150 3.25 7.94 7.16
C LEU A 150 3.30 8.52 8.57
N GLN A 151 3.12 9.84 8.73
CA GLN A 151 3.02 10.49 10.04
C GLN A 151 1.83 9.94 10.83
N ALA A 152 0.67 9.78 10.20
CA ALA A 152 -0.49 9.18 10.85
C ALA A 152 -0.23 7.73 11.31
N PHE A 153 0.59 6.95 10.60
CA PHE A 153 1.00 5.62 11.06
C PHE A 153 1.90 5.70 12.30
N VAL A 154 2.75 6.71 12.41
CA VAL A 154 3.57 6.95 13.61
C VAL A 154 2.67 7.33 14.79
N ASP A 155 1.80 8.33 14.61
CA ASP A 155 0.91 8.85 15.67
C ASP A 155 -0.06 7.78 16.18
N GLN A 156 -0.53 6.91 15.28
CA GLN A 156 -1.42 5.80 15.61
C GLN A 156 -0.67 4.54 16.08
N HIS A 157 0.64 4.64 16.34
CA HIS A 157 1.48 3.55 16.86
C HIS A 157 1.45 2.29 15.96
N ARG A 158 1.39 2.48 14.63
CA ARG A 158 1.35 1.40 13.63
C ARG A 158 2.73 1.01 13.10
N MET A 159 3.76 1.82 13.36
CA MET A 159 5.14 1.57 12.89
C MET A 159 5.97 0.69 13.84
N LYS A 160 5.60 0.62 15.12
CA LYS A 160 6.35 -0.11 16.16
C LYS A 160 5.38 -0.55 17.26
N LEU A 161 5.61 -1.76 17.81
CA LEU A 161 4.88 -2.22 19.00
C LEU A 161 5.21 -1.34 20.23
N PRO A 162 4.28 -1.19 21.19
CA PRO A 162 4.54 -0.48 22.44
C PRO A 162 5.78 -1.04 23.15
N GLY A 163 6.77 -0.20 23.45
CA GLY A 163 8.06 -0.68 23.95
C GLY A 163 8.98 0.37 24.56
N GLY A 164 8.42 1.45 25.11
CA GLY A 164 9.15 2.47 25.90
C GLY A 164 9.96 3.50 25.09
N ALA A 165 10.56 3.13 23.95
CA ALA A 165 11.28 4.07 23.08
C ALA A 165 10.42 4.52 21.90
N ALA A 166 10.38 5.84 21.65
CA ALA A 166 9.72 6.45 20.51
C ALA A 166 10.21 5.84 19.18
N TYR A 167 9.32 5.78 18.19
CA TYR A 167 9.69 5.37 16.84
C TYR A 167 10.51 6.47 16.17
N VAL A 168 11.66 6.11 15.61
CA VAL A 168 12.48 6.99 14.77
C VAL A 168 12.29 6.54 13.32
N PRO A 169 11.75 7.40 12.43
CA PRO A 169 11.54 7.05 11.04
C PRO A 169 12.83 6.60 10.33
N CYS A 170 12.76 5.48 9.61
CA CYS A 170 13.84 5.02 8.71
C CYS A 170 13.80 5.71 7.33
N TYR A 171 12.96 6.73 7.19
CA TYR A 171 12.72 7.45 5.95
C TYR A 171 12.60 8.94 6.23
N GLN A 172 12.84 9.74 5.19
CA GLN A 172 12.57 11.15 5.14
C GLN A 172 11.89 11.43 3.79
N VAL A 173 10.65 11.93 3.84
CA VAL A 173 9.98 12.42 2.63
C VAL A 173 10.56 13.80 2.32
N VAL A 174 11.11 13.96 1.12
CA VAL A 174 11.71 15.21 0.68
C VAL A 174 10.67 15.97 -0.13
N THR A 175 10.16 17.05 0.46
CA THR A 175 9.14 17.94 -0.11
C THR A 175 9.75 19.20 -0.71
#